data_AF-A0A9Q0B7D6-F1
#
_entry.id   AF-A0A9Q0B7D6-F1
#
_cell.length_a   1.000
_cell.length_b   1.000
_cell.length_c   1.000
_cell.angle_alpha   90.00
_cell.angle_beta   90.00
_cell.angle_gamma   90.00
#
_symmetry.space_group_name_H-M   'P 1'
#
loop_
_entity.id
_entity.type
_entity.pdbx_description
1 polymer ?
#
loop_
_entity_poly.entity_id
_entity_poly.type
_entity_poly.pdbx_seq_one_letter_code
_entity_poly.pdbx_strand_id
1 'polypeptide(L)'
;MIVGFGRAAKNENEDLRVLFLDFPDLFWEGRLSAVLRPLCTRDMLHSAEPEVVVDAAGRQLVPRLRQMPEPNARYNSVERPTIQEVDANQTALELHREESGSYVLVPPRLELETHIKGGSGLIELRTTHTTLAATKTVIGHQFAALGVDSDQHVYLTFTSTLRSAMQVPRALAVRCDDVSLPPAALLALVMAVSAAQCIVGPLPRGQRFAVHSPSEYAAAVLSAYASIKGAKVTFTTDLGSPSQAAPASATSWIPLAPFLAPSDVLDVLPRALSCFVDLSVEHSPNASTILSALPLATRVETTDRLFMSPCAGSSSVSGALSAEDLAALVQDLRQVAAMIKSQPAETVTLEDVVRGTSPKDPFTVVDWRAFLPASLPMRVTRLDPRSLLKQDKTYWLCGMSGGLGLSLCDWL
;
A
#
# COMPACT_ATOMS: atom_id res chain seq x y z
N MET A 1 20.42 39.34 -16.57
CA MET A 1 19.56 40.46 -16.15
C MET A 1 19.06 41.31 -17.33
N ILE A 2 19.91 41.60 -18.33
CA ILE A 2 19.57 42.43 -19.51
C ILE A 2 18.41 41.87 -20.36
N VAL A 3 18.37 40.55 -20.59
CA VAL A 3 17.28 39.91 -21.37
C VAL A 3 15.91 40.14 -20.73
N GLY A 4 15.81 40.00 -19.41
CA GLY A 4 14.56 40.23 -18.67
C GLY A 4 14.08 41.69 -18.75
N PHE A 5 15.02 42.64 -18.67
CA PHE A 5 14.71 44.07 -18.83
C PHE A 5 14.17 44.37 -20.24
N GLY A 6 14.80 43.83 -21.28
CA GLY A 6 14.31 44.02 -22.65
C GLY A 6 12.96 43.38 -22.91
N ARG A 7 12.66 42.25 -22.27
CA ARG A 7 11.33 41.62 -22.33
C ARG A 7 10.26 42.55 -21.76
N ALA A 8 10.52 43.21 -20.64
CA ALA A 8 9.62 44.20 -20.06
C ALA A 8 9.49 45.44 -20.95
N ALA A 9 10.62 46.02 -21.40
CA ALA A 9 10.62 47.20 -22.25
C ALA A 9 9.87 46.99 -23.58
N LYS A 10 9.94 45.79 -24.16
CA LYS A 10 9.18 45.43 -25.35
C LYS A 10 7.66 45.38 -25.11
N ASN A 11 7.23 44.99 -23.90
CA ASN A 11 5.80 45.00 -23.54
C ASN A 11 5.30 46.41 -23.24
N GLU A 12 6.17 47.32 -22.80
CA GLU A 12 5.84 48.73 -22.55
C GLU A 12 5.84 49.56 -23.82
N ASN A 13 6.69 49.21 -24.81
CA ASN A 13 6.81 49.91 -26.07
C ASN A 13 6.79 48.92 -27.24
N GLU A 14 5.63 48.82 -27.91
CA GLU A 14 5.40 47.89 -29.02
C GLU A 14 6.28 48.17 -30.25
N ASP A 15 6.72 49.43 -30.44
CA ASP A 15 7.60 49.82 -31.54
C ASP A 15 9.06 49.43 -31.29
N LEU A 16 9.41 49.07 -30.05
CA LEU A 16 10.76 48.69 -29.68
C LEU A 16 11.11 47.30 -30.25
N ARG A 17 12.05 47.28 -31.20
CA ARG A 17 12.59 46.05 -31.79
C ARG A 17 13.88 45.65 -31.07
N VAL A 18 13.78 44.60 -30.27
CA VAL A 18 14.94 44.00 -29.58
C VAL A 18 15.08 42.54 -29.96
N LEU A 19 16.33 42.12 -30.18
CA LEU A 19 16.73 40.73 -30.38
C LEU A 19 17.85 40.41 -29.39
N PHE A 20 17.64 39.40 -28.58
CA PHE A 20 18.63 38.85 -27.67
C PHE A 20 19.26 37.61 -28.27
N LEU A 21 20.58 37.60 -28.31
CA LEU A 21 21.38 36.48 -28.81
C LEU A 21 22.23 35.95 -27.66
N ASP A 22 22.01 34.68 -27.32
CA ASP A 22 22.79 33.97 -26.32
C ASP A 22 23.72 32.98 -27.01
N PHE A 23 25.01 33.04 -26.68
CA PHE A 23 26.06 32.20 -27.27
C PHE A 23 26.86 31.54 -26.14
N PRO A 24 27.23 30.26 -26.28
CA PRO A 24 28.08 29.57 -25.31
C PRO A 24 29.50 30.15 -25.32
N ASP A 25 29.99 30.59 -26.48
CA ASP A 25 31.32 31.17 -26.68
C ASP A 25 31.26 32.50 -27.41
N LEU A 26 32.03 33.48 -26.92
CA LEU A 26 32.12 34.84 -27.50
C LEU A 26 32.83 34.88 -28.87
N PHE A 27 33.58 33.84 -29.22
CA PHE A 27 34.31 33.70 -30.49
C PHE A 27 33.52 32.94 -31.55
N TRP A 28 32.22 33.20 -31.62
CA TRP A 28 31.36 32.63 -32.65
C TRP A 28 31.66 33.28 -34.02
N GLU A 29 32.35 32.56 -34.90
CA GLU A 29 32.65 32.98 -36.29
C GLU A 29 31.46 32.85 -37.25
N GLY A 30 30.29 32.44 -36.75
CA GLY A 30 29.10 32.28 -37.59
C GLY A 30 28.57 33.60 -38.13
N ARG A 31 27.87 33.53 -39.26
CA ARG A 31 27.33 34.70 -39.97
C ARG A 31 26.26 35.42 -39.14
N LEU A 32 26.65 36.47 -38.40
CA LEU A 32 25.77 37.44 -37.74
C LEU A 32 24.59 37.90 -38.64
N SER A 33 24.82 37.99 -39.95
CA SER A 33 23.81 38.39 -40.93
C SER A 33 22.62 37.43 -41.05
N ALA A 34 22.80 36.13 -40.79
CA ALA A 34 21.70 35.17 -40.80
C ALA A 34 20.83 35.31 -39.55
N VAL A 35 21.47 35.65 -38.42
CA VAL A 35 20.84 35.79 -37.11
C VAL A 35 20.09 37.11 -36.96
N LEU A 36 20.56 38.18 -37.62
CA LEU A 36 19.92 39.51 -37.59
C LEU A 36 18.76 39.65 -38.59
N ARG A 37 18.57 38.68 -39.50
CA ARG A 37 17.51 38.68 -40.52
C ARG A 37 16.10 38.93 -39.96
N PRO A 38 15.69 38.38 -38.79
CA PRO A 38 14.38 38.63 -38.20
C PRO A 38 14.08 40.10 -37.84
N LEU A 39 15.10 40.94 -37.64
CA LEU A 39 14.92 42.37 -37.36
C LEU A 39 14.57 43.18 -38.63
N CYS A 40 14.92 42.66 -39.81
CA CYS A 40 14.91 43.39 -41.07
C CYS A 40 13.69 43.09 -41.96
N THR A 41 12.99 41.96 -41.76
CA THR A 41 11.89 41.52 -42.62
C THR A 41 10.52 41.75 -41.97
N ARG A 42 9.60 42.43 -42.67
CA ARG A 42 8.18 42.61 -42.27
C ARG A 42 7.26 41.59 -42.95
N ASP A 43 7.76 40.38 -43.16
CA ASP A 43 6.96 39.31 -43.77
C ASP A 43 6.01 38.74 -42.72
N MET A 44 4.72 38.68 -43.03
CA MET A 44 3.66 38.18 -42.14
C MET A 44 3.83 36.71 -41.77
N LEU A 45 4.55 35.93 -42.58
CA LEU A 45 4.78 34.50 -42.30
C LEU A 45 5.97 34.26 -41.36
N HIS A 46 6.76 35.30 -41.07
CA HIS A 46 7.89 35.22 -40.16
C HIS A 46 7.49 35.66 -38.75
N SER A 47 7.57 34.74 -37.79
CA SER A 47 7.40 35.11 -36.38
C SER A 47 8.55 36.01 -35.92
N ALA A 48 8.26 37.05 -35.14
CA ALA A 48 9.29 37.78 -34.44
C ALA A 48 9.93 36.84 -33.39
N GLU A 49 11.23 36.58 -33.52
CA GLU A 49 12.01 35.74 -32.63
C GLU A 49 12.86 36.66 -31.72
N PRO A 50 12.30 37.18 -30.60
CA PRO A 50 12.99 38.18 -29.78
C PRO A 50 14.18 37.64 -28.99
N GLU A 51 14.26 36.32 -28.85
CA GLU A 51 15.28 35.63 -28.07
C GLU A 51 15.73 34.41 -28.88
N VAL A 52 17.02 34.33 -29.18
CA VAL A 52 17.65 33.21 -29.91
C VAL A 52 18.86 32.75 -29.13
N VAL A 53 18.92 31.46 -28.85
CA VAL A 53 20.07 30.80 -28.23
C VAL A 53 20.79 30.01 -29.32
N VAL A 54 22.08 30.22 -29.49
CA VAL A 54 22.91 29.40 -30.36
C VAL A 54 23.57 28.33 -29.49
N ASP A 55 23.41 27.05 -29.82
CA ASP A 55 24.08 26.00 -29.05
C ASP A 55 25.55 25.80 -29.46
N ALA A 56 26.28 24.94 -28.75
CA ALA A 56 27.69 24.67 -29.04
C ALA A 56 27.92 24.03 -30.43
N ALA A 57 26.88 23.46 -31.04
CA ALA A 57 26.92 22.93 -32.40
C ALA A 57 26.56 23.98 -33.46
N GLY A 58 26.29 25.23 -33.04
CA GLY A 58 25.95 26.33 -33.94
C GLY A 58 24.51 26.39 -34.39
N ARG A 59 23.62 25.59 -33.78
CA ARG A 59 22.19 25.57 -34.12
C ARG A 59 21.46 26.69 -33.38
N GLN A 60 20.57 27.37 -34.09
CA GLN A 60 19.72 28.41 -33.53
C GLN A 60 18.48 27.78 -32.90
N LEU A 61 18.26 28.06 -31.62
CA LEU A 61 17.15 27.59 -30.81
C LEU A 61 16.33 28.79 -30.35
N VAL A 62 15.01 28.69 -30.49
CA VAL A 62 14.07 29.74 -30.06
C VAL A 62 13.24 29.20 -28.89
N PRO A 63 13.24 29.85 -27.72
CA PRO A 63 12.45 29.40 -26.60
C PRO A 63 10.96 29.57 -26.90
N ARG A 64 10.18 28.52 -26.63
CA ARG A 64 8.72 28.53 -26.74
C ARG A 64 8.12 27.98 -25.45
N LEU A 65 7.17 28.71 -24.88
CA LEU A 65 6.39 28.24 -23.75
C LEU A 65 5.42 27.16 -24.24
N ARG A 66 5.55 25.96 -23.69
CA ARG A 66 4.64 24.83 -23.96
C ARG A 66 4.00 24.40 -22.67
N GLN A 67 2.81 23.82 -22.78
CA GLN A 67 2.17 23.17 -21.64
C GLN A 67 3.05 22.03 -21.17
N MET A 68 3.14 21.86 -19.85
CA MET A 68 3.83 20.75 -19.22
C MET A 68 2.75 19.76 -18.76
N PRO A 69 2.39 18.75 -19.58
CA PRO A 69 1.22 17.91 -19.33
C PRO A 69 1.32 17.16 -17.99
N GLU A 70 2.50 16.69 -17.61
CA GLU A 70 2.71 15.96 -16.35
C GLU A 70 2.48 16.82 -15.08
N PRO A 71 3.15 17.97 -14.88
CA PRO A 71 2.82 18.89 -13.79
C PRO A 71 1.36 19.36 -13.82
N ASN A 72 0.83 19.65 -15.01
CA ASN A 72 -0.55 20.09 -15.15
C ASN A 72 -1.54 18.98 -14.75
N ALA A 73 -1.26 17.72 -15.09
CA ALA A 73 -2.06 16.56 -14.66
C ALA A 73 -2.03 16.40 -13.15
N ARG A 74 -0.85 16.52 -12.52
CA ARG A 74 -0.71 16.49 -11.06
C ARG A 74 -1.47 17.63 -10.38
N TYR A 75 -1.39 18.84 -10.91
CA TYR A 75 -2.14 19.99 -10.40
C TYR A 75 -3.65 19.75 -10.50
N ASN A 76 -4.12 19.35 -11.68
CA ASN A 76 -5.54 19.11 -11.94
C ASN A 76 -6.10 17.87 -11.22
N SER A 77 -5.24 16.96 -10.74
CA SER A 77 -5.66 15.74 -10.01
C SER A 77 -6.42 16.03 -8.71
N VAL A 78 -6.24 17.23 -8.15
CA VAL A 78 -6.94 17.68 -6.94
C VAL A 78 -8.43 17.89 -7.21
N GLU A 79 -8.76 18.49 -8.36
CA GLU A 79 -10.14 18.84 -8.71
C GLU A 79 -10.85 17.70 -9.43
N ARG A 80 -10.11 16.89 -10.20
CA ARG A 80 -10.68 15.78 -10.96
C ARG A 80 -9.76 14.57 -11.00
N PRO A 81 -10.32 13.34 -10.93
CA PRO A 81 -9.53 12.13 -11.08
C PRO A 81 -8.86 12.12 -12.47
N THR A 82 -7.52 12.12 -12.47
CA THR A 82 -6.72 12.07 -13.69
C THR A 82 -6.05 10.70 -13.75
N ILE A 83 -6.33 9.93 -14.80
CA ILE A 83 -5.80 8.58 -14.98
C ILE A 83 -4.74 8.62 -16.08
N GLN A 84 -3.64 7.94 -15.84
CA GLN A 84 -2.54 7.74 -16.77
C GLN A 84 -2.26 6.24 -16.89
N GLU A 85 -2.18 5.76 -18.13
CA GLU A 85 -1.74 4.40 -18.42
C GLU A 85 -0.22 4.31 -18.23
N VAL A 86 0.22 3.39 -17.36
CA VAL A 86 1.64 3.19 -17.03
C VAL A 86 2.06 1.74 -17.15
N ASP A 87 3.32 1.54 -17.50
CA ASP A 87 3.97 0.23 -17.45
C ASP A 87 4.35 -0.09 -16.00
N ALA A 88 3.69 -1.10 -15.44
CA ALA A 88 3.91 -1.58 -14.07
C ALA A 88 5.33 -2.15 -13.84
N ASN A 89 6.07 -2.50 -14.90
CA ASN A 89 7.45 -2.98 -14.79
C ASN A 89 8.46 -1.84 -14.65
N GLN A 90 8.13 -0.64 -15.13
CA GLN A 90 9.02 0.53 -15.11
C GLN A 90 8.64 1.53 -14.03
N THR A 91 7.35 1.57 -13.65
CA THR A 91 6.83 2.54 -12.71
C THR A 91 6.52 1.85 -11.40
N ALA A 92 7.09 2.34 -10.30
CA ALA A 92 6.66 1.90 -8.98
C ALA A 92 5.22 2.36 -8.73
N LEU A 93 4.39 1.43 -8.28
CA LEU A 93 2.97 1.58 -7.98
C LEU A 93 2.68 1.31 -6.51
N GLU A 94 1.70 2.02 -5.96
CA GLU A 94 1.10 1.79 -4.65
C GLU A 94 -0.42 1.59 -4.78
N LEU A 95 -0.96 0.56 -4.13
CA LEU A 95 -2.37 0.20 -4.18
C LEU A 95 -3.11 0.79 -2.98
N HIS A 96 -4.09 1.66 -3.23
CA HIS A 96 -4.95 2.27 -2.22
C HIS A 96 -6.39 1.81 -2.39
N ARG A 97 -7.14 1.74 -1.28
CA ARG A 97 -8.60 1.66 -1.32
C ARG A 97 -9.18 3.04 -1.07
N GLU A 98 -10.15 3.41 -1.90
CA GLU A 98 -10.93 4.63 -1.73
C GLU A 98 -12.10 4.41 -0.76
N GLU A 99 -12.71 5.50 -0.30
CA GLU A 99 -13.90 5.48 0.57
C GLU A 99 -15.11 4.79 -0.11
N SER A 100 -15.18 4.85 -1.44
CA SER A 100 -16.15 4.12 -2.26
C SER A 100 -15.99 2.59 -2.19
N GLY A 101 -14.88 2.11 -1.63
CA GLY A 101 -14.53 0.70 -1.54
C GLY A 101 -13.75 0.18 -2.75
N SER A 102 -13.58 0.97 -3.82
CA SER A 102 -12.78 0.62 -5.00
C SER A 102 -11.29 0.75 -4.73
N TYR A 103 -10.49 -0.02 -5.46
CA TYR A 103 -9.03 0.04 -5.41
C TYR A 103 -8.48 0.87 -6.57
N VAL A 104 -7.46 1.66 -6.27
CA VAL A 104 -6.79 2.54 -7.24
C VAL A 104 -5.29 2.47 -7.08
N LEU A 105 -4.58 2.50 -8.20
CA LEU A 105 -3.13 2.63 -8.21
C LEU A 105 -2.76 4.11 -8.15
N VAL A 106 -1.79 4.43 -7.32
CA VAL A 106 -1.22 5.77 -7.22
C VAL A 106 0.31 5.68 -7.29
N PRO A 107 1.00 6.75 -7.71
CA PRO A 107 2.44 6.79 -7.55
C PRO A 107 2.79 6.67 -6.06
N PRO A 108 3.83 5.90 -5.71
CA PRO A 108 4.26 5.77 -4.32
C PRO A 108 4.64 7.14 -3.80
N ARG A 109 4.40 7.36 -2.51
CA ARG A 109 4.93 8.55 -1.86
C ARG A 109 6.44 8.50 -2.01
N LEU A 110 7.02 9.60 -2.51
CA LEU A 110 8.46 9.75 -2.60
C LEU A 110 8.98 9.87 -1.16
N GLU A 111 9.10 8.76 -0.43
CA GLU A 111 9.79 8.77 0.84
C GLU A 111 11.23 9.12 0.53
N LEU A 112 11.57 10.41 0.70
CA LEU A 112 12.94 10.86 0.59
C LEU A 112 13.73 9.98 1.53
N GLU A 113 14.52 9.06 0.96
CA GLU A 113 15.20 7.98 1.66
C GLU A 113 15.54 8.45 3.07
N THR A 114 14.82 7.90 4.05
CA THR A 114 15.28 7.98 5.42
C THR A 114 16.57 7.19 5.39
N HIS A 115 17.66 7.88 5.08
CA HIS A 115 18.97 7.44 5.46
C HIS A 115 18.87 7.30 6.98
N ILE A 116 18.55 6.09 7.43
CA ILE A 116 19.08 5.56 8.67
C ILE A 116 20.58 5.68 8.47
N LYS A 117 21.13 6.85 8.85
CA LYS A 117 22.55 7.13 8.85
C LYS A 117 23.15 6.03 9.74
N GLY A 118 23.72 4.99 9.12
CA GLY A 118 24.49 3.96 9.82
C GLY A 118 24.11 2.49 9.62
N GLY A 119 23.26 2.08 8.66
CA GLY A 119 22.97 0.66 8.45
C GLY A 119 23.15 0.21 7.00
N SER A 120 24.21 -0.54 6.70
CA SER A 120 24.44 -1.27 5.43
C SER A 120 23.48 -2.45 5.21
N GLY A 121 22.20 -2.30 5.57
CA GLY A 121 21.29 -3.41 5.83
C GLY A 121 19.89 -3.26 5.25
N LEU A 122 19.66 -2.37 4.28
CA LEU A 122 18.41 -2.36 3.52
C LEU A 122 18.51 -3.37 2.37
N ILE A 123 17.42 -4.07 2.09
CA ILE A 123 17.25 -4.92 0.92
C ILE A 123 16.13 -4.34 0.06
N GLU A 124 16.38 -4.24 -1.23
CA GLU A 124 15.36 -3.86 -2.22
C GLU A 124 14.63 -5.11 -2.67
N LEU A 125 13.30 -5.09 -2.54
CA LEU A 125 12.44 -6.20 -2.89
C LEU A 125 11.43 -5.75 -3.95
N ARG A 126 11.38 -6.49 -5.05
CA ARG A 126 10.28 -6.39 -6.01
C ARG A 126 9.14 -7.24 -5.51
N THR A 127 8.03 -6.61 -5.18
CA THR A 127 6.84 -7.28 -4.65
C THR A 127 6.26 -8.20 -5.70
N THR A 128 5.90 -9.40 -5.27
CA THR A 128 5.30 -10.42 -6.13
C THR A 128 3.90 -10.78 -5.69
N HIS A 129 3.66 -10.88 -4.39
CA HIS A 129 2.34 -11.16 -3.85
C HIS A 129 2.14 -10.35 -2.57
N THR A 130 0.93 -9.88 -2.33
CA THR A 130 0.58 -9.23 -1.06
C THR A 130 -0.79 -9.66 -0.59
N THR A 131 -1.02 -9.58 0.73
CA THR A 131 -2.37 -9.71 1.27
C THR A 131 -3.15 -8.44 0.98
N LEU A 132 -4.44 -8.57 0.63
CA LEU A 132 -5.28 -7.40 0.39
C LEU A 132 -5.72 -6.75 1.70
N ALA A 133 -5.94 -7.54 2.76
CA ALA A 133 -6.18 -7.06 4.11
C ALA A 133 -4.88 -7.06 4.94
N ALA A 134 -4.78 -6.13 5.88
CA ALA A 134 -3.76 -6.07 6.91
C ALA A 134 -4.22 -6.92 8.11
N THR A 135 -3.38 -7.83 8.56
CA THR A 135 -3.65 -8.63 9.76
C THR A 135 -3.16 -7.89 11.01
N LYS A 136 -3.88 -8.06 12.11
CA LYS A 136 -3.46 -7.60 13.43
C LYS A 136 -2.19 -8.36 13.83
N THR A 137 -1.14 -7.61 14.16
CA THR A 137 0.11 -8.11 14.73
C THR A 137 0.34 -7.47 16.11
N VAL A 138 1.41 -7.85 16.80
CA VAL A 138 1.79 -7.29 18.11
C VAL A 138 2.04 -5.77 18.09
N ILE A 139 2.39 -5.20 16.93
CA ILE A 139 2.66 -3.77 16.76
C ILE A 139 1.54 -3.01 16.03
N GLY A 140 0.44 -3.69 15.69
CA GLY A 140 -0.69 -3.12 14.95
C GLY A 140 -0.98 -3.85 13.65
N HIS A 141 -1.82 -3.28 12.80
CA HIS A 141 -2.23 -3.91 11.55
C HIS A 141 -1.17 -3.73 10.47
N GLN A 142 -0.75 -4.84 9.87
CA GLN A 142 0.24 -4.86 8.80
C GLN A 142 -0.18 -5.78 7.66
N PHE A 143 0.16 -5.40 6.45
CA PHE A 143 0.05 -6.25 5.27
C PHE A 143 1.24 -7.20 5.21
N ALA A 144 1.02 -8.44 4.81
CA ALA A 144 2.11 -9.35 4.51
C ALA A 144 2.43 -9.28 3.01
N ALA A 145 3.71 -9.23 2.69
CA ALA A 145 4.22 -9.13 1.33
C ALA A 145 5.30 -10.18 1.08
N LEU A 146 5.24 -10.81 -0.09
CA LEU A 146 6.31 -11.62 -0.65
C LEU A 146 7.00 -10.83 -1.76
N GLY A 147 8.29 -10.61 -1.60
CA GLY A 147 9.14 -9.95 -2.58
C GLY A 147 10.30 -10.82 -3.02
N VAL A 148 10.90 -10.46 -4.15
CA VAL A 148 12.15 -11.06 -4.64
C VAL A 148 13.25 -10.01 -4.67
N ASP A 149 14.47 -10.41 -4.30
CA ASP A 149 15.66 -9.57 -4.45
C ASP A 149 16.25 -9.64 -5.87
N SER A 150 17.39 -8.97 -6.10
CA SER A 150 18.12 -9.01 -7.37
C SER A 150 18.54 -10.42 -7.79
N ASP A 151 18.80 -11.28 -6.81
CA ASP A 151 19.28 -12.65 -6.98
C ASP A 151 18.11 -13.68 -7.09
N GLN A 152 16.87 -13.18 -7.17
CA GLN A 152 15.63 -13.98 -7.23
C GLN A 152 15.35 -14.83 -5.97
N HIS A 153 15.92 -14.46 -4.83
CA HIS A 153 15.54 -15.05 -3.54
C HIS A 153 14.25 -14.46 -3.01
N VAL A 154 13.38 -15.31 -2.47
CA VAL A 154 12.05 -14.94 -2.00
C VAL A 154 12.11 -14.56 -0.53
N TYR A 155 11.59 -13.38 -0.21
CA TYR A 155 11.51 -12.87 1.16
C TYR A 155 10.06 -12.57 1.55
N LEU A 156 9.73 -12.94 2.78
CA LEU A 156 8.52 -12.53 3.49
C LEU A 156 8.84 -11.32 4.36
N THR A 157 7.97 -10.31 4.31
CA THR A 157 8.06 -9.11 5.14
C THR A 157 6.66 -8.60 5.45
N PHE A 158 6.55 -7.78 6.50
CA PHE A 158 5.37 -6.97 6.76
C PHE A 158 5.58 -5.54 6.26
N THR A 159 4.49 -4.92 5.81
CA THR A 159 4.48 -3.54 5.31
C THR A 159 3.20 -2.83 5.74
N SER A 160 3.26 -1.52 5.87
CA SER A 160 2.11 -0.65 6.11
C SER A 160 1.40 -0.23 4.82
N THR A 161 2.07 -0.35 3.67
CA THR A 161 1.56 0.06 2.37
C THR A 161 1.81 -1.01 1.31
N LEU A 162 0.84 -1.22 0.45
CA LEU A 162 0.91 -2.17 -0.66
C LEU A 162 1.61 -1.54 -1.85
N ARG A 163 2.90 -1.88 -2.06
CA ARG A 163 3.74 -1.31 -3.11
C ARG A 163 4.30 -2.41 -4.01
N SER A 164 4.47 -2.10 -5.29
CA SER A 164 5.14 -2.97 -6.28
C SER A 164 6.64 -3.16 -6.04
N ALA A 165 7.30 -2.19 -5.41
CA ALA A 165 8.69 -2.24 -5.00
C ALA A 165 8.84 -1.59 -3.61
N MET A 166 9.69 -2.18 -2.77
CA MET A 166 9.87 -1.75 -1.39
C MET A 166 11.32 -1.90 -0.95
N GLN A 167 11.80 -0.95 -0.16
CA GLN A 167 13.08 -1.07 0.56
C GLN A 167 12.78 -1.40 2.01
N VAL A 168 13.36 -2.48 2.51
CA VAL A 168 13.07 -3.02 3.84
C VAL A 168 14.39 -3.26 4.58
N PRO A 169 14.48 -3.00 5.89
CA PRO A 169 15.59 -3.52 6.68
C PRO A 169 15.68 -5.05 6.56
N ARG A 170 16.86 -5.58 6.27
CA ARG A 170 17.13 -7.02 6.14
C ARG A 170 16.74 -7.80 7.40
N ALA A 171 16.78 -7.16 8.56
CA ALA A 171 16.31 -7.73 9.82
C ALA A 171 14.79 -8.05 9.82
N LEU A 172 14.01 -7.36 8.99
CA LEU A 172 12.55 -7.50 8.86
C LEU A 172 12.14 -8.28 7.61
N ALA A 173 13.10 -8.85 6.89
CA ALA A 173 12.88 -9.68 5.72
C ALA A 173 13.39 -11.10 6.00
N VAL A 174 12.48 -12.07 6.10
CA VAL A 174 12.86 -13.47 6.27
C VAL A 174 12.84 -14.19 4.93
N ARG A 175 13.95 -14.86 4.63
CA ARG A 175 14.10 -15.69 3.44
C ARG A 175 13.20 -16.93 3.52
N CYS A 176 12.43 -17.18 2.48
CA CYS A 176 11.41 -18.23 2.43
C CYS A 176 11.63 -19.25 1.30
N ASP A 177 12.81 -19.30 0.70
CA ASP A 177 13.13 -20.23 -0.42
C ASP A 177 12.86 -21.70 -0.10
N ASP A 178 12.99 -22.10 1.18
CA ASP A 178 12.84 -23.49 1.62
C ASP A 178 11.38 -23.91 1.87
N VAL A 179 10.41 -23.00 1.73
CA VAL A 179 9.00 -23.29 2.02
C VAL A 179 8.30 -23.83 0.77
N SER A 180 7.97 -25.13 0.79
CA SER A 180 7.29 -25.84 -0.31
C SER A 180 5.79 -25.48 -0.50
N LEU A 181 5.39 -24.24 -0.21
CA LEU A 181 4.02 -23.77 -0.39
C LEU A 181 3.92 -22.79 -1.57
N PRO A 182 2.82 -22.80 -2.33
CA PRO A 182 2.53 -21.73 -3.28
C PRO A 182 2.55 -20.36 -2.59
N PRO A 183 3.02 -19.28 -3.24
CA PRO A 183 3.13 -17.95 -2.64
C PRO A 183 1.83 -17.44 -2.01
N ALA A 184 0.70 -17.64 -2.67
CA ALA A 184 -0.61 -17.24 -2.16
C ALA A 184 -1.01 -18.04 -0.91
N ALA A 185 -0.79 -19.36 -0.91
CA ALA A 185 -1.07 -20.21 0.24
C ALA A 185 -0.17 -19.85 1.44
N LEU A 186 1.09 -19.49 1.18
CA LEU A 186 2.00 -19.00 2.21
C LEU A 186 1.49 -17.71 2.85
N LEU A 187 1.08 -16.72 2.05
CA LEU A 187 0.56 -15.45 2.58
C LEU A 187 -0.77 -15.63 3.32
N ALA A 188 -1.69 -16.45 2.82
CA ALA A 188 -2.92 -16.79 3.55
C ALA A 188 -2.61 -17.45 4.91
N LEU A 189 -1.59 -18.32 4.95
CA LEU A 189 -1.14 -18.94 6.20
C LEU A 189 -0.51 -17.92 7.15
N VAL A 190 0.30 -16.99 6.64
CA VAL A 190 0.86 -15.87 7.41
C VAL A 190 -0.25 -15.07 8.07
N MET A 191 -1.30 -14.73 7.33
CA MET A 191 -2.46 -14.00 7.86
C MET A 191 -3.19 -14.79 8.95
N ALA A 192 -3.47 -16.07 8.69
CA ALA A 192 -4.22 -16.91 9.61
C ALA A 192 -3.44 -17.18 10.91
N VAL A 193 -2.12 -17.44 10.84
CA VAL A 193 -1.28 -17.65 12.01
C VAL A 193 -1.05 -16.36 12.79
N SER A 194 -0.91 -15.21 12.12
CA SER A 194 -0.81 -13.91 12.80
C SER A 194 -2.09 -13.58 13.58
N ALA A 195 -3.26 -13.79 12.97
CA ALA A 195 -4.53 -13.65 13.66
C ALA A 195 -4.67 -14.65 14.83
N ALA A 196 -4.25 -15.91 14.63
CA ALA A 196 -4.25 -16.92 15.69
C ALA A 196 -3.30 -16.56 16.84
N GLN A 197 -2.15 -15.93 16.56
CA GLN A 197 -1.24 -15.39 17.57
C GLN A 197 -1.92 -14.31 18.42
N CYS A 198 -2.67 -13.38 17.83
CA CYS A 198 -3.42 -12.38 18.58
C CYS A 198 -4.54 -12.99 19.45
N ILE A 199 -5.22 -14.01 18.94
CA ILE A 199 -6.32 -14.69 19.64
C ILE A 199 -5.80 -15.61 20.76
N VAL A 200 -4.81 -16.44 20.50
CA VAL A 200 -4.40 -17.50 21.43
C VAL A 200 -3.16 -17.11 22.24
N GLY A 201 -2.28 -16.26 21.70
CA GLY A 201 -1.03 -15.87 22.37
C GLY A 201 -1.22 -15.32 23.79
N PRO A 202 -2.21 -14.43 24.04
CA PRO A 202 -2.48 -13.92 25.38
C PRO A 202 -3.17 -14.90 26.33
N LEU A 203 -3.55 -16.11 25.88
CA LEU A 203 -4.25 -17.09 26.68
C LEU A 203 -3.25 -18.05 27.37
N PRO A 204 -3.23 -18.11 28.72
CA PRO A 204 -2.53 -19.16 29.44
C PRO A 204 -2.95 -20.58 29.04
N ARG A 205 -2.04 -21.53 29.25
CA ARG A 205 -2.29 -22.96 29.03
C ARG A 205 -3.56 -23.42 29.76
N GLY A 206 -4.42 -24.15 29.05
CA GLY A 206 -5.67 -24.70 29.57
C GLY A 206 -6.87 -23.77 29.51
N GLN A 207 -6.70 -22.48 29.17
CA GLN A 207 -7.83 -21.57 28.95
C GLN A 207 -8.62 -21.96 27.69
N ARG A 208 -9.87 -21.52 27.68
CA ARG A 208 -10.85 -21.86 26.64
C ARG A 208 -11.27 -20.61 25.88
N PHE A 209 -11.40 -20.75 24.58
CA PHE A 209 -11.96 -19.73 23.72
C PHE A 209 -12.97 -20.34 22.76
N ALA A 210 -13.96 -19.54 22.37
CA ALA A 210 -14.99 -19.94 21.43
C ALA A 210 -14.86 -19.11 20.16
N VAL A 211 -15.06 -19.76 19.01
CA VAL A 211 -15.00 -19.13 17.70
C VAL A 211 -16.31 -19.39 16.98
N HIS A 212 -16.97 -18.32 16.56
CA HIS A 212 -18.25 -18.37 15.88
C HIS A 212 -18.07 -18.21 14.36
N SER A 213 -18.74 -19.09 13.62
CA SER A 213 -18.83 -19.13 12.16
C SER A 213 -17.48 -18.98 11.43
N PRO A 214 -16.42 -19.74 11.79
CA PRO A 214 -15.14 -19.70 11.06
C PRO A 214 -15.26 -20.37 9.69
N SER A 215 -14.38 -19.99 8.76
CA SER A 215 -14.11 -20.82 7.58
C SER A 215 -13.40 -22.12 7.97
N GLU A 216 -13.50 -23.16 7.14
CA GLU A 216 -12.82 -24.45 7.41
C GLU A 216 -11.30 -24.25 7.55
N TYR A 217 -10.73 -23.38 6.72
CA TYR A 217 -9.32 -23.02 6.79
C TYR A 217 -8.95 -22.32 8.10
N ALA A 218 -9.72 -21.31 8.51
CA ALA A 218 -9.49 -20.60 9.77
C ALA A 218 -9.62 -21.54 10.99
N ALA A 219 -10.61 -22.44 10.97
CA ALA A 219 -10.82 -23.42 12.03
C ALA A 219 -9.64 -24.41 12.12
N ALA A 220 -9.12 -24.89 10.99
CA ALA A 220 -7.97 -25.78 10.96
C ALA A 220 -6.71 -25.11 11.53
N VAL A 221 -6.42 -23.87 11.12
CA VAL A 221 -5.28 -23.10 11.62
C VAL A 221 -5.41 -22.80 13.11
N LEU A 222 -6.58 -22.35 13.57
CA LEU A 222 -6.82 -22.06 14.99
C LEU A 222 -6.73 -23.31 15.85
N SER A 223 -7.22 -24.45 15.38
CA SER A 223 -7.13 -25.74 16.09
C SER A 223 -5.68 -26.22 16.22
N ALA A 224 -4.90 -26.14 15.13
CA ALA A 224 -3.48 -26.48 15.14
C ALA A 224 -2.69 -25.56 16.10
N TYR A 225 -2.90 -24.24 15.99
CA TYR A 225 -2.21 -23.26 16.82
C TYR A 225 -2.60 -23.36 18.30
N ALA A 226 -3.88 -23.58 18.60
CA ALA A 226 -4.36 -23.84 19.96
C ALA A 226 -3.72 -25.10 20.57
N SER A 227 -3.54 -26.16 19.77
CA SER A 227 -2.89 -27.39 20.20
C SER A 227 -1.42 -27.16 20.57
N ILE A 228 -0.70 -26.36 19.78
CA ILE A 228 0.71 -25.98 20.06
C ILE A 228 0.81 -25.20 21.39
N LYS A 229 -0.09 -24.25 21.64
CA LYS A 229 -0.08 -23.42 22.86
C LYS A 229 -0.77 -24.08 24.06
N GLY A 230 -1.47 -25.19 23.87
CA GLY A 230 -2.21 -25.89 24.94
C GLY A 230 -3.50 -25.17 25.36
N ALA A 231 -4.14 -24.43 24.45
CA ALA A 231 -5.45 -23.81 24.65
C ALA A 231 -6.56 -24.74 24.10
N LYS A 232 -7.79 -24.60 24.60
CA LYS A 232 -8.95 -25.38 24.13
C LYS A 232 -9.89 -24.49 23.31
N VAL A 233 -10.13 -24.89 22.07
CA VAL A 233 -11.06 -24.20 21.17
C VAL A 233 -12.42 -24.89 21.13
N THR A 234 -13.48 -24.11 21.00
CA THR A 234 -14.84 -24.59 20.70
C THR A 234 -15.41 -23.81 19.53
N PHE A 235 -15.87 -24.52 18.51
CA PHE A 235 -16.39 -23.91 17.29
C PHE A 235 -17.91 -23.94 17.30
N THR A 236 -18.53 -22.80 17.01
CA THR A 236 -19.97 -22.69 16.79
C THR A 236 -20.25 -22.19 15.38
N THR A 237 -21.39 -22.52 14.81
CA THR A 237 -21.82 -22.06 13.48
C THR A 237 -23.33 -21.84 13.48
N ASP A 238 -23.82 -20.92 12.67
CA ASP A 238 -25.26 -20.74 12.51
C ASP A 238 -25.91 -21.90 11.75
N LEU A 239 -27.11 -22.26 12.18
CA LEU A 239 -27.91 -23.27 11.52
C LEU A 239 -28.42 -22.75 10.15
N GLY A 240 -28.07 -23.43 9.06
CA GLY A 240 -28.41 -23.05 7.69
C GLY A 240 -27.36 -22.20 6.96
N SER A 241 -26.23 -21.86 7.61
CA SER A 241 -25.10 -21.18 6.96
C SER A 241 -24.41 -22.11 5.92
N PRO A 242 -23.89 -21.59 4.79
CA PRO A 242 -23.07 -22.38 3.85
C PRO A 242 -21.84 -23.02 4.50
N SER A 243 -21.41 -22.54 5.68
CA SER A 243 -20.38 -23.17 6.52
C SER A 243 -20.84 -24.49 7.18
N GLN A 244 -22.09 -24.93 6.98
CA GLN A 244 -22.61 -26.22 7.45
C GLN A 244 -22.16 -27.43 6.64
N ALA A 245 -21.50 -27.26 5.49
CA ALA A 245 -20.93 -28.41 4.79
C ALA A 245 -20.01 -29.12 5.79
N ALA A 246 -20.42 -30.32 6.21
CA ALA A 246 -19.78 -31.06 7.29
C ALA A 246 -18.26 -31.02 7.09
N PRO A 247 -17.47 -30.52 8.07
CA PRO A 247 -16.05 -30.37 7.86
C PRO A 247 -15.46 -31.72 7.45
N ALA A 248 -14.61 -31.74 6.43
CA ALA A 248 -13.85 -32.94 6.08
C ALA A 248 -12.86 -33.34 7.20
N SER A 249 -12.72 -32.47 8.20
CA SER A 249 -11.82 -32.57 9.34
C SER A 249 -12.57 -32.99 10.61
N ALA A 250 -11.89 -33.76 11.48
CA ALA A 250 -12.41 -34.39 12.71
C ALA A 250 -12.88 -33.44 13.84
N THR A 251 -13.24 -32.20 13.54
CA THR A 251 -13.59 -31.17 14.53
C THR A 251 -15.10 -31.04 14.64
N SER A 252 -15.66 -31.35 15.81
CA SER A 252 -17.09 -31.18 16.07
C SER A 252 -17.46 -29.69 16.15
N TRP A 253 -18.24 -29.20 15.20
CA TRP A 253 -18.80 -27.84 15.23
C TRP A 253 -20.19 -27.89 15.86
N ILE A 254 -20.50 -26.92 16.72
CA ILE A 254 -21.80 -26.85 17.38
C ILE A 254 -22.74 -25.94 16.57
N PRO A 255 -23.79 -26.49 15.94
CA PRO A 255 -24.76 -25.67 15.22
C PRO A 255 -25.68 -24.93 16.21
N LEU A 256 -25.84 -23.63 16.00
CA LEU A 256 -26.71 -22.75 16.79
C LEU A 256 -27.97 -22.44 15.98
N ALA A 257 -29.14 -22.81 16.52
CA ALA A 257 -30.41 -22.41 15.94
C ALA A 257 -30.54 -20.88 15.92
N PRO A 258 -31.24 -20.30 14.92
CA PRO A 258 -31.47 -18.85 14.90
C PRO A 258 -32.31 -18.42 16.10
N PHE A 259 -32.00 -17.24 16.65
CA PHE A 259 -32.74 -16.61 17.76
C PHE A 259 -32.73 -17.39 19.08
N LEU A 260 -31.65 -18.14 19.36
CA LEU A 260 -31.45 -18.76 20.67
C LEU A 260 -31.54 -17.72 21.79
N ALA A 261 -32.14 -18.09 22.93
CA ALA A 261 -32.16 -17.22 24.10
C ALA A 261 -30.74 -17.12 24.71
N PRO A 262 -30.38 -16.01 25.37
CA PRO A 262 -29.09 -15.86 26.03
C PRO A 262 -28.73 -16.99 27.00
N SER A 263 -29.73 -17.54 27.71
CA SER A 263 -29.55 -18.69 28.60
C SER A 263 -29.08 -19.94 27.87
N ASP A 264 -29.70 -20.24 26.74
CA ASP A 264 -29.46 -21.45 25.96
C ASP A 264 -28.08 -21.39 25.29
N VAL A 265 -27.67 -20.19 24.87
CA VAL A 265 -26.32 -19.93 24.34
C VAL A 265 -25.24 -20.22 25.39
N LEU A 266 -25.45 -19.79 26.64
CA LEU A 266 -24.49 -20.02 27.72
C LEU A 266 -24.39 -21.47 28.15
N ASP A 267 -25.47 -22.25 28.00
CA ASP A 267 -25.46 -23.69 28.26
C ASP A 267 -24.68 -24.48 27.21
N VAL A 268 -24.67 -24.00 25.96
CA VAL A 268 -23.92 -24.60 24.85
C VAL A 268 -22.44 -24.22 24.88
N LEU A 269 -22.12 -22.98 25.28
CA LEU A 269 -20.75 -22.50 25.34
C LEU A 269 -19.97 -23.11 26.53
N PRO A 270 -18.64 -23.30 26.41
CA PRO A 270 -17.84 -23.77 27.53
C PRO A 270 -17.95 -22.83 28.73
N ARG A 271 -18.10 -23.40 29.93
CA ARG A 271 -17.98 -22.60 31.17
C ARG A 271 -16.57 -22.00 31.26
N ALA A 272 -16.49 -20.73 31.69
CA ALA A 272 -15.27 -19.93 31.82
C ALA A 272 -14.54 -19.68 30.48
N LEU A 273 -15.23 -19.05 29.52
CA LEU A 273 -14.61 -18.51 28.32
C LEU A 273 -13.75 -17.28 28.66
N SER A 274 -12.51 -17.30 28.17
CA SER A 274 -11.58 -16.17 28.32
C SER A 274 -11.59 -15.25 27.10
N CYS A 275 -11.91 -15.82 25.92
CA CYS A 275 -11.98 -15.09 24.66
C CYS A 275 -13.13 -15.62 23.80
N PHE A 276 -13.85 -14.72 23.15
CA PHE A 276 -14.80 -15.02 22.10
C PHE A 276 -14.34 -14.35 20.81
N VAL A 277 -14.41 -15.08 19.69
CA VAL A 277 -14.01 -14.61 18.37
C VAL A 277 -15.19 -14.76 17.42
N ASP A 278 -15.60 -13.66 16.83
CA ASP A 278 -16.62 -13.65 15.79
C ASP A 278 -15.95 -13.52 14.42
N LEU A 279 -16.07 -14.57 13.60
CA LEU A 279 -15.54 -14.64 12.24
C LEU A 279 -16.66 -14.65 11.17
N SER A 280 -17.89 -14.24 11.52
CA SER A 280 -18.97 -14.18 10.55
C SER A 280 -18.69 -13.11 9.48
N VAL A 281 -18.96 -13.47 8.21
CA VAL A 281 -18.81 -12.55 7.06
C VAL A 281 -20.01 -11.60 6.95
N GLU A 282 -21.18 -12.06 7.39
CA GLU A 282 -22.41 -11.28 7.46
C GLU A 282 -22.84 -11.13 8.92
N HIS A 283 -23.73 -10.18 9.19
CA HIS A 283 -24.23 -9.95 10.55
C HIS A 283 -25.02 -11.17 11.03
N SER A 284 -24.47 -11.92 11.98
CA SER A 284 -25.19 -13.04 12.58
C SER A 284 -25.97 -12.58 13.82
N PRO A 285 -27.28 -12.89 13.89
CA PRO A 285 -28.08 -12.58 15.08
C PRO A 285 -27.55 -13.33 16.30
N ASN A 286 -27.01 -14.55 16.10
CA ASN A 286 -26.46 -15.35 17.18
C ASN A 286 -25.16 -14.77 17.76
N ALA A 287 -24.28 -14.15 16.95
CA ALA A 287 -23.12 -13.44 17.49
C ALA A 287 -23.56 -12.30 18.41
N SER A 288 -24.58 -11.52 18.02
CA SER A 288 -25.09 -10.43 18.85
C SER A 288 -25.64 -10.93 20.21
N THR A 289 -26.38 -12.05 20.18
CA THR A 289 -26.87 -12.69 21.41
C THR A 289 -25.72 -13.20 22.27
N ILE A 290 -24.74 -13.89 21.69
CA ILE A 290 -23.55 -14.38 22.41
C ILE A 290 -22.84 -13.21 23.08
N LEU A 291 -22.58 -12.13 22.34
CA LEU A 291 -21.91 -10.94 22.87
C LEU A 291 -22.67 -10.31 24.04
N SER A 292 -24.01 -10.29 24.00
CA SER A 292 -24.82 -9.78 25.10
C SER A 292 -24.87 -10.69 26.34
N ALA A 293 -24.69 -12.01 26.14
CA ALA A 293 -24.75 -13.01 27.20
C ALA A 293 -23.40 -13.22 27.90
N LEU A 294 -22.30 -12.87 27.23
CA LEU A 294 -20.95 -13.07 27.73
C LEU A 294 -20.61 -12.13 28.91
N PRO A 295 -19.83 -12.60 29.89
CA PRO A 295 -19.30 -11.74 30.95
C PRO A 295 -18.45 -10.61 30.38
N LEU A 296 -18.54 -9.41 30.98
CA LEU A 296 -17.75 -8.22 30.64
C LEU A 296 -16.22 -8.44 30.63
N ALA A 297 -15.73 -9.41 31.40
CA ALA A 297 -14.31 -9.76 31.47
C ALA A 297 -13.83 -10.60 30.26
N THR A 298 -14.75 -11.09 29.43
CA THR A 298 -14.42 -11.90 28.25
C THR A 298 -13.85 -11.01 27.16
N ARG A 299 -12.66 -11.34 26.65
CA ARG A 299 -12.10 -10.60 25.51
C ARG A 299 -12.88 -10.95 24.25
N VAL A 300 -13.22 -9.93 23.46
CA VAL A 300 -13.92 -10.09 22.19
C VAL A 300 -13.04 -9.61 21.05
N GLU A 301 -12.83 -10.50 20.07
CA GLU A 301 -12.20 -10.18 18.79
C GLU A 301 -13.22 -10.43 17.66
N THR A 302 -13.21 -9.57 16.65
CA THR A 302 -14.09 -9.68 15.47
C THR A 302 -13.24 -9.67 14.21
N THR A 303 -13.80 -10.13 13.08
CA THR A 303 -13.12 -10.07 11.77
C THR A 303 -12.56 -8.67 11.49
N ASP A 304 -13.34 -7.61 11.71
CA ASP A 304 -12.90 -6.21 11.48
C ASP A 304 -11.76 -5.75 12.40
N ARG A 305 -11.64 -6.35 13.60
CA ARG A 305 -10.52 -6.08 14.52
C ARG A 305 -9.28 -6.85 14.16
N LEU A 306 -9.42 -8.04 13.56
CA LEU A 306 -8.32 -8.91 13.17
C LEU A 306 -7.77 -8.56 11.79
N PHE A 307 -8.63 -8.07 10.90
CA PHE A 307 -8.30 -7.75 9.52
C PHE A 307 -8.80 -6.35 9.19
N MET A 308 -7.88 -5.49 8.76
CA MET A 308 -8.19 -4.15 8.29
C MET A 308 -7.97 -4.06 6.79
N SER A 309 -8.88 -3.41 6.08
CA SER A 309 -8.69 -3.11 4.67
C SER A 309 -7.71 -1.93 4.50
N PRO A 310 -6.99 -1.82 3.37
CA PRO A 310 -6.20 -0.63 3.08
C PRO A 310 -7.15 0.56 3.10
N CYS A 311 -6.78 1.65 3.75
CA CYS A 311 -7.53 2.91 3.66
C CYS A 311 -6.53 4.04 3.48
N ALA A 312 -6.90 5.02 2.66
CA ALA A 312 -6.08 6.21 2.44
C ALA A 312 -5.82 6.91 3.79
N GLY A 313 -4.58 6.86 4.27
CA GLY A 313 -4.18 7.54 5.50
C GLY A 313 -4.24 6.71 6.78
N SER A 314 -4.35 5.36 6.71
CA SER A 314 -4.08 4.55 7.90
C SER A 314 -2.60 4.66 8.26
N SER A 315 -2.30 5.59 9.16
CA SER A 315 -1.03 5.64 9.87
C SER A 315 -0.93 4.34 10.67
N SER A 316 -0.25 3.34 10.12
CA SER A 316 0.17 2.20 10.92
C SER A 316 1.02 2.74 12.05
N VAL A 317 0.66 2.39 13.28
CA VAL A 317 1.43 2.74 14.47
C VAL A 317 2.90 2.37 14.23
N SER A 318 3.79 3.33 14.48
CA SER A 318 5.24 3.21 14.33
C SER A 318 5.81 2.32 15.42
N GLY A 319 5.53 1.02 15.33
CA GLY A 319 6.32 -0.03 15.97
C GLY A 319 7.10 -0.76 14.88
N ALA A 320 8.37 -1.07 15.13
CA ALA A 320 9.09 -2.03 14.28
C ALA A 320 8.90 -3.41 14.90
N LEU A 321 8.45 -4.40 14.11
CA LEU A 321 8.60 -5.80 14.51
C LEU A 321 10.09 -6.03 14.76
N SER A 322 10.44 -6.84 15.76
CA SER A 322 11.81 -7.29 15.88
C SER A 322 12.09 -8.42 14.89
N ALA A 323 13.35 -8.64 14.54
CA ALA A 323 13.75 -9.82 13.76
C ALA A 323 13.37 -11.14 14.47
N GLU A 324 13.34 -11.13 15.80
CA GLU A 324 12.99 -12.27 16.63
C GLU A 324 11.51 -12.63 16.51
N ASP A 325 10.62 -11.61 16.48
CA ASP A 325 9.17 -11.82 16.30
C ASP A 325 8.88 -12.48 14.94
N LEU A 326 9.55 -12.02 13.88
CA LEU A 326 9.36 -12.55 12.54
C LEU A 326 9.94 -13.97 12.40
N ALA A 327 11.08 -14.24 13.04
CA ALA A 327 11.64 -15.59 13.12
C ALA A 327 10.73 -16.55 13.90
N ALA A 328 10.16 -16.11 15.02
CA ALA A 328 9.21 -16.89 15.80
C ALA A 328 7.93 -17.20 15.01
N LEU A 329 7.40 -16.20 14.30
CA LEU A 329 6.28 -16.40 13.38
C LEU A 329 6.60 -17.44 12.32
N VAL A 330 7.77 -17.41 11.69
CA VAL A 330 8.17 -18.39 10.67
C VAL A 330 8.29 -19.81 11.25
N GLN A 331 8.71 -19.95 12.50
CA GLN A 331 8.69 -21.24 13.20
C GLN A 331 7.26 -21.74 13.43
N ASP A 332 6.36 -20.88 13.93
CA ASP A 332 4.95 -21.21 14.13
C ASP A 332 4.28 -21.58 12.80
N LEU A 333 4.57 -20.86 11.72
CA LEU A 333 4.08 -21.14 10.37
C LEU A 333 4.48 -22.55 9.91
N ARG A 334 5.74 -22.95 10.12
CA ARG A 334 6.22 -24.30 9.76
C ARG A 334 5.52 -25.39 10.54
N GLN A 335 5.29 -25.18 11.85
CA GLN A 335 4.58 -26.15 12.69
C GLN A 335 3.13 -26.30 12.27
N VAL A 336 2.43 -25.18 12.06
CA VAL A 336 1.03 -25.19 11.63
C VAL A 336 0.89 -25.79 10.22
N ALA A 337 1.77 -25.42 9.29
CA ALA A 337 1.79 -25.96 7.93
C ALA A 337 1.91 -27.49 7.89
N ALA A 338 2.65 -28.08 8.83
CA ALA A 338 2.78 -29.53 8.94
C ALA A 338 1.51 -30.23 9.48
N MET A 339 0.64 -29.51 10.17
CA MET A 339 -0.58 -30.06 10.81
C MET A 339 -1.83 -29.90 9.94
N ILE A 340 -1.86 -28.92 9.04
CA ILE A 340 -3.02 -28.62 8.20
C ILE A 340 -2.84 -29.19 6.79
N LYS A 341 -3.94 -29.67 6.19
CA LYS A 341 -3.96 -29.96 4.76
C LYS A 341 -4.22 -28.65 4.02
N SER A 342 -3.32 -28.29 3.10
CA SER A 342 -3.41 -27.06 2.31
C SER A 342 -4.77 -26.92 1.62
N GLN A 343 -5.39 -25.74 1.74
CA GLN A 343 -6.64 -25.32 1.09
C GLN A 343 -6.40 -23.95 0.43
N PRO A 344 -7.17 -23.57 -0.61
CA PRO A 344 -6.75 -22.56 -1.58
C PRO A 344 -6.76 -21.15 -0.97
N ALA A 345 -5.71 -20.40 -1.28
CA ALA A 345 -5.76 -18.95 -1.22
C ALA A 345 -6.33 -18.45 -2.55
N GLU A 346 -7.45 -17.71 -2.49
CA GLU A 346 -7.92 -16.98 -3.65
C GLU A 346 -6.83 -16.01 -4.09
N THR A 347 -6.40 -16.12 -5.34
CA THR A 347 -5.41 -15.22 -5.92
C THR A 347 -6.10 -14.38 -6.96
N VAL A 348 -6.03 -13.07 -6.80
CA VAL A 348 -6.60 -12.10 -7.73
C VAL A 348 -5.46 -11.29 -8.33
N THR A 349 -5.54 -10.99 -9.63
CA THR A 349 -4.51 -10.17 -10.27
C THR A 349 -4.69 -8.71 -9.84
N LEU A 350 -3.59 -7.94 -9.81
CA LEU A 350 -3.70 -6.51 -9.53
C LEU A 350 -4.62 -5.78 -10.53
N GLU A 351 -4.64 -6.20 -11.80
CA GLU A 351 -5.51 -5.63 -12.84
C GLU A 351 -7.00 -5.82 -12.49
N ASP A 352 -7.38 -7.02 -12.04
CA ASP A 352 -8.76 -7.32 -11.65
C ASP A 352 -9.20 -6.49 -10.44
N VAL A 353 -8.31 -6.32 -9.45
CA VAL A 353 -8.56 -5.52 -8.25
C VAL A 353 -8.83 -4.06 -8.63
N VAL A 354 -8.00 -3.50 -9.51
CA VAL A 354 -8.10 -2.08 -9.94
C VAL A 354 -9.31 -1.87 -10.87
N ARG A 355 -9.73 -2.88 -11.62
CA ARG A 355 -10.91 -2.82 -12.48
C ARG A 355 -12.25 -3.04 -11.77
N GLY A 356 -12.23 -3.23 -10.46
CA GLY A 356 -13.44 -3.24 -9.64
C GLY A 356 -13.76 -4.59 -8.99
N THR A 357 -12.88 -5.58 -9.08
CA THR A 357 -13.01 -6.79 -8.25
C THR A 357 -12.75 -6.40 -6.80
N SER A 358 -13.77 -6.53 -5.95
CA SER A 358 -13.67 -6.33 -4.51
C SER A 358 -13.84 -7.68 -3.81
N PRO A 359 -12.75 -8.43 -3.57
CA PRO A 359 -12.83 -9.68 -2.84
C PRO A 359 -13.33 -9.40 -1.42
N LYS A 360 -14.22 -10.28 -0.94
CA LYS A 360 -14.77 -10.21 0.42
C LYS A 360 -13.96 -11.04 1.42
N ASP A 361 -13.18 -12.01 0.92
CA ASP A 361 -12.37 -12.87 1.78
C ASP A 361 -11.11 -12.11 2.25
N PRO A 362 -10.88 -11.99 3.58
CA PRO A 362 -9.66 -11.38 4.10
C PRO A 362 -8.38 -12.16 3.74
N PHE A 363 -8.49 -13.43 3.34
CA PHE A 363 -7.36 -14.25 2.92
C PHE A 363 -7.01 -14.12 1.43
N THR A 364 -7.73 -13.30 0.66
CA THR A 364 -7.41 -13.06 -0.75
C THR A 364 -6.02 -12.41 -0.90
N VAL A 365 -5.23 -12.98 -1.81
CA VAL A 365 -3.88 -12.53 -2.13
C VAL A 365 -3.88 -11.85 -3.50
N VAL A 366 -3.21 -10.72 -3.59
CA VAL A 366 -2.99 -9.99 -4.84
C VAL A 366 -1.71 -10.47 -5.49
N ASP A 367 -1.78 -10.88 -6.75
CA ASP A 367 -0.62 -11.21 -7.59
C ASP A 367 -0.14 -9.96 -8.35
N TRP A 368 1.13 -9.61 -8.12
CA TRP A 368 1.88 -8.52 -8.74
C TRP A 368 2.87 -9.03 -9.81
N ARG A 369 2.71 -10.24 -10.34
CA ARG A 369 3.54 -10.77 -11.43
C ARG A 369 2.84 -10.74 -12.78
N ALA A 370 1.52 -10.75 -12.79
CA ALA A 370 0.68 -10.84 -13.98
C ALA A 370 0.61 -9.51 -14.77
N PHE A 371 1.76 -8.92 -15.10
CA PHE A 371 1.87 -7.58 -15.74
C PHE A 371 2.33 -7.61 -17.19
N LEU A 372 1.97 -8.63 -17.95
CA LEU A 372 2.36 -8.70 -19.35
C LEU A 372 1.14 -8.97 -20.25
N PRO A 373 0.81 -8.08 -21.22
CA PRO A 373 1.39 -6.76 -21.56
C PRO A 373 0.42 -5.59 -21.27
N ALA A 374 -0.28 -5.61 -20.12
CA ALA A 374 -1.30 -4.62 -19.82
C ALA A 374 -0.69 -3.35 -19.21
N SER A 375 -0.86 -2.21 -19.89
CA SER A 375 -0.79 -0.92 -19.21
C SER A 375 -1.85 -0.89 -18.11
N LEU A 376 -1.47 -0.37 -16.93
CA LEU A 376 -2.41 -0.25 -15.82
C LEU A 376 -2.86 1.20 -15.67
N PRO A 377 -4.15 1.43 -15.38
CA PRO A 377 -4.65 2.76 -15.07
C PRO A 377 -4.13 3.18 -13.69
N MET A 378 -3.19 4.11 -13.68
CA MET A 378 -2.70 4.75 -12.47
C MET A 378 -3.36 6.12 -12.32
N ARG A 379 -3.90 6.39 -11.13
CA ARG A 379 -4.39 7.71 -10.78
C ARG A 379 -3.23 8.61 -10.43
N VAL A 380 -3.08 9.67 -11.21
CA VAL A 380 -2.14 10.75 -10.92
C VAL A 380 -2.59 11.46 -9.65
N THR A 381 -1.67 11.69 -8.74
CA THR A 381 -1.91 12.40 -7.48
C THR A 381 -1.01 13.61 -7.35
N ARG A 382 -1.46 14.60 -6.55
CA ARG A 382 -0.63 15.74 -6.15
C ARG A 382 0.53 15.23 -5.30
N LEU A 383 1.67 15.91 -5.39
CA LEU A 383 2.79 15.69 -4.49
C LEU A 383 2.38 15.95 -3.03
N ASP A 384 2.64 14.99 -2.15
CA ASP A 384 2.48 15.16 -0.70
C ASP A 384 3.71 15.90 -0.15
N PRO A 385 3.58 17.11 0.41
CA PRO A 385 4.71 17.86 0.96
C PRO A 385 5.45 17.08 2.04
N ARG A 386 4.76 16.25 2.83
CA ARG A 386 5.35 15.44 3.90
C ARG A 386 6.38 14.43 3.39
N SER A 387 6.27 14.03 2.13
CA SER A 387 7.21 13.12 1.47
C SER A 387 8.43 13.86 0.90
N LEU A 388 8.29 15.15 0.58
CA LEU A 388 9.33 15.96 -0.04
C LEU A 388 10.32 16.55 0.99
N LEU A 389 9.90 16.70 2.24
CA LEU A 389 10.66 17.38 3.27
C LEU A 389 11.25 16.39 4.28
N LYS A 390 12.52 16.58 4.63
CA LYS A 390 13.16 15.86 5.72
C LYS A 390 12.88 16.58 7.04
N GLN A 391 12.43 15.83 8.03
CA GLN A 391 12.15 16.35 9.37
C GLN A 391 13.42 16.84 10.09
N ASP A 392 14.61 16.37 9.70
CA ASP A 392 15.90 16.72 10.30
C ASP A 392 16.59 17.91 9.60
N LYS A 393 15.86 18.69 8.80
CA LYS A 393 16.40 19.81 8.02
C LYS A 393 15.58 21.09 8.18
N THR A 394 16.27 22.22 8.02
CA THR A 394 15.66 23.55 7.97
C THR A 394 15.58 24.04 6.54
N TYR A 395 14.38 24.47 6.13
CA TYR A 395 14.11 25.01 4.79
C TYR A 395 14.03 26.54 4.86
N TRP A 396 14.96 27.23 4.18
CA TRP A 396 15.05 28.69 4.22
C TRP A 396 14.29 29.33 3.05
N LEU A 397 13.18 30.01 3.36
CA LEU A 397 12.36 30.74 2.39
C LEU A 397 12.79 32.23 2.31
N CYS A 398 13.84 32.51 1.55
CA CYS A 398 14.39 33.87 1.43
C CYS A 398 13.45 34.82 0.66
N GLY A 399 13.15 35.99 1.22
CA GLY A 399 12.29 37.02 0.60
C GLY A 399 10.79 36.71 0.64
N MET A 400 10.37 35.63 1.31
CA MET A 400 8.98 35.19 1.41
C MET A 400 8.46 35.35 2.86
N SER A 401 8.45 36.57 3.38
CA SER A 401 7.91 36.87 4.73
C SER A 401 6.46 37.37 4.73
N GLY A 402 5.86 37.58 3.55
CA GLY A 402 4.47 38.02 3.40
C GLY A 402 3.46 36.86 3.48
N GLY A 403 2.18 37.14 3.22
CA GLY A 403 1.10 36.16 3.29
C GLY A 403 1.33 34.89 2.44
N LEU A 404 1.93 35.03 1.26
CA LEU A 404 2.30 33.88 0.41
C LEU A 404 3.32 32.97 1.12
N GLY A 405 4.33 33.57 1.76
CA GLY A 405 5.36 32.83 2.49
C GLY A 405 4.79 32.08 3.69
N LEU A 406 3.92 32.73 4.47
CA LEU A 406 3.21 32.09 5.57
C LEU A 406 2.34 30.92 5.08
N SER A 407 1.56 31.13 4.01
CA SER A 407 0.72 30.06 3.46
C SER A 407 1.52 28.87 2.93
N LEU A 408 2.74 29.12 2.43
CA LEU A 408 3.65 28.06 2.02
C LEU A 408 4.21 27.34 3.24
N CYS A 409 4.59 28.05 4.31
CA CYS A 409 5.01 27.43 5.56
C CYS A 409 3.92 26.55 6.19
N ASP A 410 2.65 26.94 6.12
CA ASP A 410 1.54 26.12 6.63
C ASP A 410 1.29 24.87 5.76
N TRP A 411 1.61 24.94 4.46
CA TRP A 411 1.49 23.82 3.54
C TRP A 411 2.65 22.81 3.64
N LEU A 412 3.86 23.30 3.94
CA LEU A 412 5.08 22.51 4.14
C LEU A 412 5.03 21.78 5.48
#